data_AF-A0A101GIU3-F1
#
_entry.id   AF-A0A101GIU3-F1
#
_cell.length_a   1.000
_cell.length_b   1.000
_cell.length_c   1.000
_cell.angle_alpha   90.00
_cell.angle_beta   90.00
_cell.angle_gamma   90.00
#
_symmetry.space_group_name_H-M   'P 1'
#
loop_
_entity.id
_entity.type
_entity.pdbx_description
1 polymer ?
#
loop_
_entity_poly.entity_id
_entity_poly.type
_entity_poly.pdbx_seq_one_letter_code
_entity_poly.pdbx_strand_id
1 'polypeptide(L)' 'TRTQITFSYRIYNQNNHLINEGLTTLVFVNRSTMKPRRAPDWFSETIEKGIED' A
#
# COMPACT_ATOMS: atom_id res chain seq x y z
N THR A 1 -8.19 11.98 -5.74
CA THR A 1 -8.92 10.93 -4.98
C THR A 1 -7.91 9.91 -4.47
N ARG A 2 -7.78 9.69 -3.15
CA ARG A 2 -6.93 8.63 -2.59
C ARG A 2 -7.68 7.30 -2.58
N THR A 3 -7.72 6.65 -3.75
CA THR A 3 -8.46 5.39 -3.98
C THR A 3 -7.54 4.17 -4.10
N GLN A 4 -6.23 4.40 -4.24
CA GLN A 4 -5.23 3.36 -4.38
C GLN A 4 -3.95 3.72 -3.64
N ILE A 5 -3.14 2.71 -3.34
CA ILE A 5 -1.81 2.83 -2.72
C ILE A 5 -0.86 1.91 -3.48
N THR A 6 0.31 2.43 -3.81
CA THR A 6 1.36 1.67 -4.50
C THR A 6 2.52 1.44 -3.55
N PHE A 7 2.90 0.19 -3.39
CA PHE A 7 4.04 -0.26 -2.60
C PHE A 7 5.18 -0.64 -3.54
N SER A 8 6.36 -0.08 -3.31
CA SER A 8 7.60 -0.61 -3.86
C SER A 8 8.30 -1.43 -2.77
N TYR A 9 8.87 -2.56 -3.14
CA TYR A 9 9.59 -3.40 -2.19
C TYR A 9 10.78 -4.10 -2.83
N ARG A 10 11.72 -4.47 -1.97
CA ARG A 10 12.92 -5.23 -2.29
C ARG A 10 12.95 -6.47 -1.42
N ILE A 11 13.20 -7.62 -2.03
CA ILE A 11 13.28 -8.90 -1.35
C ILE A 11 14.75 -9.33 -1.37
N TYR A 12 15.30 -9.56 -0.18
CA TYR A 12 16.67 -10.01 0.02
C TYR A 12 16.67 -11.45 0.54
N ASN A 13 17.68 -12.24 0.17
CA ASN A 13 17.89 -13.57 0.75
C ASN A 13 18.68 -13.52 2.07
N GLN A 14 18.94 -14.67 2.68
CA GLN A 14 19.66 -14.77 3.96
C GLN A 14 21.11 -14.24 3.91
N ASN A 15 21.70 -14.11 2.72
CA ASN A 15 23.03 -13.55 2.52
C ASN A 15 22.98 -12.05 2.20
N ASN A 16 21.83 -11.41 2.40
CA ASN A 16 21.57 -10.00 2.07
C ASN A 16 21.73 -9.67 0.57
N HIS A 17 21.61 -10.66 -0.31
CA HIS A 17 21.58 -10.41 -1.75
C HIS A 17 20.15 -10.07 -2.19
N LEU A 18 20.02 -9.00 -2.97
CA LEU A 18 18.77 -8.64 -3.62
C LEU A 18 18.38 -9.73 -4.61
N ILE A 19 17.22 -10.35 -4.42
CA ILE A 19 16.71 -11.41 -5.30
C ILE A 19 15.49 -10.95 -6.10
N ASN A 20 14.79 -9.91 -5.65
CA ASN A 20 13.63 -9.38 -6.37
C ASN A 20 13.33 -7.93 -5.98
N GLU A 21 12.79 -7.19 -6.94
CA GLU A 21 12.14 -5.89 -6.70
C GLU A 21 10.74 -5.94 -7.31
N GLY A 22 9.78 -5.30 -6.66
CA GLY A 22 8.40 -5.32 -7.11
C GLY A 22 7.67 -4.03 -6.82
N LEU A 23 6.64 -3.79 -7.63
CA LEU A 23 5.64 -2.77 -7.41
C LEU A 23 4.28 -3.45 -7.29
N THR A 24 3.51 -3.12 -6.27
CA THR A 24 2.13 -3.61 -6.11
C THR A 24 1.20 -2.45 -5.82
N THR A 25 0.13 -2.34 -6.60
CA THR A 25 -0.91 -1.33 -6.38
C THR A 25 -2.16 -2.00 -5.80
N LEU A 26 -2.61 -1.52 -4.64
CA LEU A 26 -3.84 -1.94 -3.98
C LEU A 26 -4.89 -0.83 -4.10
N VAL A 27 -6.15 -1.22 -4.25
CA VAL A 27 -7.29 -0.29 -4.39
C VAL A 27 -8.27 -0.51 -3.24
N PHE A 28 -8.79 0.58 -2.66
CA PHE A 28 -9.86 0.49 -1.67
C PHE A 28 -11.18 0.19 -2.36
N VAL A 29 -11.84 -0.90 -1.96
CA VAL A 29 -13.11 -1.32 -2.55
C VAL A 29 -14.22 -1.37 -1.51
N ASN A 30 -15.44 -1.05 -1.93
CA ASN A 30 -16.61 -1.36 -1.13
C ASN A 30 -16.85 -2.88 -1.20
N ARG A 31 -16.86 -3.57 -0.06
CA ARG A 31 -16.99 -5.03 -0.01
C ARG A 31 -18.26 -5.56 -0.70
N SER A 32 -19.39 -4.87 -0.55
CA SER A 32 -20.68 -5.33 -1.06
C SER A 32 -20.82 -5.11 -2.57
N THR A 33 -20.24 -4.02 -3.10
CA THR A 33 -20.37 -3.66 -4.52
C THR A 33 -19.13 -3.94 -5.35
N MET A 34 -18.00 -4.27 -4.70
CA MET A 34 -16.65 -4.38 -5.26
C MET A 34 -16.16 -3.13 -6.01
N LYS A 35 -16.89 -2.02 -5.93
CA LYS A 35 -16.52 -0.78 -6.61
C LYS A 35 -15.40 -0.06 -5.85
N PRO A 36 -14.46 0.60 -6.56
CA PRO A 36 -13.48 1.47 -5.93
C PRO A 36 -14.14 2.54 -5.08
N ARG A 37 -13.52 2.85 -3.94
CA ARG A 37 -13.92 3.92 -3.03
C ARG A 37 -12.69 4.63 -2.49
N ARG A 38 -12.89 5.77 -1.83
CA ARG A 38 -11.82 6.43 -1.08
C ARG A 38 -11.37 5.55 0.10
N ALA A 39 -10.09 5.63 0.44
CA ALA A 39 -9.57 5.17 1.71
C ALA A 39 -10.44 5.67 2.88
N PRO A 40 -10.66 4.86 3.93
CA PRO A 40 -11.24 5.35 5.18
C PRO A 40 -10.42 6.50 5.78
N ASP A 41 -11.09 7.44 6.45
CA ASP A 41 -10.43 8.63 7.02
C ASP A 41 -9.40 8.25 8.08
N TRP A 42 -9.78 7.39 9.04
CA TRP A 42 -8.87 6.86 10.08
C TRP A 42 -7.59 6.22 9.50
N PHE A 43 -7.71 5.54 8.35
CA PHE A 43 -6.59 4.88 7.71
C PHE A 43 -5.66 5.91 7.06
N SER A 44 -6.25 6.92 6.40
CA SER A 44 -5.51 8.00 5.77
C SER A 44 -4.69 8.80 6.80
N GLU A 45 -5.30 9.15 7.92
CA GLU A 45 -4.63 9.87 9.02
C GLU A 45 -3.49 9.04 9.65
N THR A 46 -3.68 7.73 9.77
CA THR A 46 -2.66 6.84 10.34
C THR A 46 -1.44 6.73 9.43
N ILE A 47 -1.67 6.56 8.12
CA ILE A 47 -0.59 6.45 7.13
C ILE A 47 0.17 7.77 7.01
N GLU A 48 -0.49 8.92 7.08
CA GLU A 48 0.20 10.22 7.05
C GLU A 48 1.18 10.38 8.21
N LYS A 49 0.75 10.07 9.44
CA LYS A 49 1.61 10.15 10.62
C LYS A 49 2.79 9.19 10.56
N GLY A 50 2.57 7.97 10.06
CA GLY A 50 3.60 6.94 9.99
C GLY A 50 4.61 7.08 8.85
N ILE A 51 4.41 8.04 7.92
CA ILE A 51 5.38 8.33 6.83
C ILE A 51 6.34 9.48 7.23
N GLU A 52 6.05 10.21 8.30
CA GLU A 52 6.88 11.34 8.77
C GLU A 52 8.05 10.92 9.69
N ASP A 53 8.09 9.65 10.13
CA ASP A 53 9.20 9.02 10.88
C ASP A 53 10.16 8.25 9.95
#